data_AF-A0A6G0NAP4-F1
#
_entry.id   AF-A0A6G0NAP4-F1
#
_cell.length_a   1.000
_cell.length_b   1.000
_cell.length_c   1.000
_cell.angle_alpha   90.00
_cell.angle_beta   90.00
_cell.angle_gamma   90.00
#
_symmetry.space_group_name_H-M   'P 1'
#
loop_
_entity.id
_entity.type
_entity.pdbx_description
1 polymer ?
#
loop_
_entity_poly.entity_id
_entity_poly.type
_entity_poly.pdbx_seq_one_letter_code
_entity_poly.pdbx_strand_id
1 'polypeptide(L)'
;MSTNSGNIGGSAGNRPGGANQAAGIQAAGNGAVLQQAVLRGSSKAPFFEGAFELYRAELELFLDERNAWNIVTGDEGRSTMGDAELADYDKRNRLARATILRGLRGGRKTEDAEKVCNLSSAHDMWKTLVFDYTLRDFSYAVLSRRQLYQFSRT
;
A
#
# COMPACT_ATOMS: atom_id res chain seq x y z
N MET A 1 47.70 11.52 43.78
CA MET A 1 47.30 11.19 42.40
C MET A 1 47.25 12.51 41.63
N SER A 2 48.18 12.69 40.69
CA SER A 2 48.41 13.95 39.97
C SER A 2 47.21 14.38 39.14
N THR A 3 46.82 15.65 39.29
CA THR A 3 46.20 16.43 38.23
C THR A 3 47.33 17.19 37.52
N ASN A 4 47.47 16.99 36.21
CA ASN A 4 48.27 17.88 35.39
C ASN A 4 47.38 18.52 34.33
N SER A 5 47.44 19.86 34.32
CA SER A 5 46.75 20.78 33.43
C SER A 5 47.51 20.95 32.11
N GLY A 6 46.80 21.41 31.07
CA GLY A 6 47.38 21.85 29.79
C GLY A 6 46.34 21.75 28.67
N ASN A 7 45.33 22.62 28.56
CA ASN A 7 45.31 24.06 28.23
C ASN A 7 45.35 24.36 26.71
N ILE A 8 44.29 25.08 26.28
CA ILE A 8 44.10 26.01 25.13
C ILE A 8 44.04 25.51 23.68
N GLY A 9 42.96 25.96 23.02
CA GLY A 9 42.92 26.32 21.60
C GLY A 9 41.75 25.64 20.92
N GLY A 10 40.67 26.29 20.48
CA GLY A 10 40.56 27.57 19.83
C GLY A 10 39.62 27.35 18.63
N SER A 11 38.56 28.15 18.55
CA SER A 11 37.41 28.03 17.67
C SER A 11 37.72 27.98 16.16
N ALA A 12 36.85 27.29 15.41
CA ALA A 12 36.05 27.82 14.29
C ALA A 12 35.86 26.79 13.16
N GLY A 13 34.63 26.75 12.63
CA GLY A 13 34.44 26.62 11.18
C GLY A 13 33.79 25.35 10.65
N ASN A 14 32.58 25.56 10.11
CA ASN A 14 32.06 24.99 8.86
C ASN A 14 31.49 23.55 8.85
N ARG A 15 30.16 23.48 8.70
CA ARG A 15 29.50 22.46 7.85
C ARG A 15 29.75 22.85 6.38
N PRO A 16 30.01 21.89 5.50
CA PRO A 16 28.97 21.40 4.59
C PRO A 16 28.98 19.87 4.51
N GLY A 17 27.88 19.18 4.25
CA GLY A 17 27.32 19.04 2.91
C GLY A 17 27.56 17.60 2.45
N GLY A 18 26.50 16.90 2.08
CA GLY A 18 26.56 15.49 1.71
C GLY A 18 27.38 15.23 0.45
N ALA A 19 27.98 14.05 0.38
CA ALA A 19 28.46 13.47 -0.86
C ALA A 19 28.35 11.94 -0.77
N ASN A 20 27.54 11.38 -1.67
CA ASN A 20 27.39 9.96 -1.92
C ASN A 20 28.74 9.38 -2.36
N GLN A 21 29.27 8.41 -1.64
CA GLN A 21 30.41 7.62 -2.10
C GLN A 21 29.88 6.47 -2.96
N ALA A 22 29.91 6.67 -4.28
CA ALA A 22 29.94 5.58 -5.23
C ALA A 22 31.38 5.03 -5.26
N ALA A 23 31.57 3.77 -4.89
CA ALA A 23 32.87 3.10 -4.97
C ALA A 23 32.69 1.63 -5.38
N GLY A 24 33.37 1.24 -6.46
CA GLY A 24 33.83 -0.12 -6.67
C GLY A 24 33.04 -0.97 -7.65
N ILE A 25 33.33 -0.82 -8.94
CA ILE A 25 33.13 -1.91 -9.91
C ILE A 25 34.22 -2.94 -9.65
N GLN A 26 33.85 -4.16 -9.24
CA GLN A 26 34.72 -5.33 -9.30
C GLN A 26 33.95 -6.43 -10.04
N ALA A 27 34.42 -6.75 -11.24
CA ALA A 27 33.91 -7.83 -12.05
C ALA A 27 34.62 -9.13 -11.70
N ALA A 28 33.86 -10.17 -11.33
CA ALA A 28 34.31 -11.55 -11.37
C ALA A 28 33.10 -12.51 -11.46
N GLY A 29 32.98 -13.19 -12.61
CA GLY A 29 32.59 -14.59 -12.68
C GLY A 29 31.10 -14.97 -12.58
N ASN A 30 30.55 -15.32 -13.75
CA ASN A 30 29.63 -16.43 -14.00
C ASN A 30 28.11 -16.23 -13.78
N GLY A 31 27.39 -16.30 -14.91
CA GLY A 31 25.95 -16.50 -14.95
C GLY A 31 25.16 -15.21 -15.20
N ALA A 32 25.26 -14.64 -16.40
CA ALA A 32 24.27 -13.67 -16.86
C ALA A 32 22.95 -14.41 -17.13
N VAL A 33 22.23 -14.77 -16.07
CA VAL A 33 20.76 -14.70 -16.16
C VAL A 33 20.53 -13.23 -16.45
N LEU A 34 20.10 -12.92 -17.68
CA LEU A 34 19.55 -11.62 -18.00
C LEU A 34 18.50 -11.38 -16.93
N GLN A 35 18.85 -10.57 -15.93
CA GLN A 35 17.92 -10.09 -14.94
C GLN A 35 17.03 -9.20 -15.78
N GLN A 36 15.97 -9.82 -16.31
CA GLN A 36 14.86 -9.13 -16.92
C GLN A 36 14.60 -8.04 -15.91
N ALA A 37 14.86 -6.78 -16.28
CA ALA A 37 14.53 -5.67 -15.44
C ALA A 37 13.02 -5.77 -15.32
N VAL A 38 12.54 -6.45 -14.28
CA VAL A 38 11.13 -6.58 -13.99
C VAL A 38 10.76 -5.14 -13.76
N LEU A 39 10.10 -4.54 -14.76
CA LEU A 39 9.55 -3.20 -14.69
C LEU A 39 8.45 -3.27 -13.64
N ARG A 40 8.87 -3.23 -12.39
CA ARG A 40 8.02 -3.29 -11.22
C ARG A 40 7.72 -1.85 -10.85
N GLY A 41 6.44 -1.54 -10.73
CA GLY A 41 5.95 -0.27 -10.25
C GLY A 41 6.36 -0.01 -8.80
N SER A 42 5.70 0.97 -8.19
CA SER A 42 6.03 1.43 -6.84
C SER A 42 6.16 0.25 -5.85
N SER A 43 7.25 0.27 -5.07
CA SER A 43 7.43 -0.68 -3.97
C SER A 43 6.54 -0.35 -2.76
N LYS A 44 5.99 0.87 -2.72
CA LYS A 44 5.10 1.34 -1.65
C LYS A 44 3.65 1.02 -2.02
N ALA A 45 2.98 0.33 -1.11
CA ALA A 45 1.54 0.10 -1.18
C ALA A 45 0.79 1.45 -1.17
N PRO A 46 -0.26 1.58 -2.01
CA PRO A 46 -0.98 2.84 -2.19
C PRO A 46 -1.72 3.26 -0.92
N PHE A 47 -1.92 4.57 -0.79
CA PHE A 47 -2.77 5.15 0.25
C PHE A 47 -4.11 5.54 -0.36
N PHE A 48 -5.18 5.51 0.45
CA PHE A 48 -6.47 5.99 -0.02
C PHE A 48 -6.50 7.52 -0.03
N GLU A 49 -6.16 8.06 -1.20
CA GLU A 49 -6.25 9.48 -1.54
C GLU A 49 -7.37 9.75 -2.55
N GLY A 50 -8.14 10.83 -2.34
CA GLY A 50 -9.21 11.20 -3.26
C GLY A 50 -10.40 10.21 -3.29
N ALA A 51 -10.82 9.85 -4.50
CA ALA A 51 -11.98 9.02 -4.78
C ALA A 51 -11.68 7.52 -4.67
N PHE A 52 -12.72 6.72 -4.37
CA PHE A 52 -12.57 5.26 -4.22
C PHE A 52 -12.05 4.59 -5.51
N GLU A 53 -12.48 5.05 -6.68
CA GLU A 53 -12.03 4.50 -7.96
C GLU A 53 -10.53 4.70 -8.22
N LEU A 54 -9.96 5.83 -7.77
CA LEU A 54 -8.53 6.06 -7.87
C LEU A 54 -7.77 5.06 -6.99
N TYR A 55 -8.19 4.94 -5.73
CA TYR A 55 -7.62 3.97 -4.80
C TYR A 55 -7.73 2.53 -5.33
N ARG A 56 -8.87 2.17 -5.94
CA ARG A 56 -9.07 0.87 -6.59
C ARG A 56 -8.05 0.62 -7.69
N ALA A 57 -7.89 1.57 -8.62
CA ALA A 57 -6.97 1.42 -9.75
C ALA A 57 -5.51 1.27 -9.28
N GLU A 58 -5.08 2.07 -8.29
CA GLU A 58 -3.75 1.96 -7.72
C GLU A 58 -3.52 0.64 -6.98
N LEU A 59 -4.55 0.16 -6.27
CA LEU A 59 -4.51 -1.11 -5.55
C LEU A 59 -4.42 -2.29 -6.51
N GLU A 60 -5.20 -2.27 -7.59
CA GLU A 60 -5.18 -3.27 -8.65
C GLU A 60 -3.79 -3.41 -9.26
N LEU A 61 -3.22 -2.30 -9.77
CA LEU A 61 -1.88 -2.30 -10.35
C LEU A 61 -0.82 -2.82 -9.37
N PHE A 62 -0.87 -2.39 -8.10
CA PHE A 62 0.10 -2.81 -7.09
C PHE A 62 0.01 -4.30 -6.76
N LEU A 63 -1.21 -4.86 -6.65
CA LEU A 63 -1.42 -6.26 -6.28
C LEU A 63 -1.28 -7.21 -7.46
N ASP A 64 -1.58 -6.76 -8.68
CA ASP A 64 -1.42 -7.54 -9.91
C ASP A 64 0.05 -7.90 -10.15
N GLU A 65 0.97 -6.93 -10.03
CA GLU A 65 2.43 -7.17 -10.05
C GLU A 65 2.93 -8.19 -9.01
N ARG A 66 2.11 -8.49 -8.02
CA ARG A 66 2.41 -9.39 -6.89
C ARG A 66 1.55 -10.67 -6.95
N ASN A 67 0.83 -10.89 -8.06
CA ASN A 67 -0.09 -12.00 -8.30
C ASN A 67 -1.14 -12.16 -7.19
N ALA A 68 -1.53 -11.06 -6.54
CA ALA A 68 -2.43 -11.05 -5.39
C ALA A 68 -3.81 -10.44 -5.71
N TRP A 69 -3.97 -9.81 -6.88
CA TRP A 69 -5.23 -9.18 -7.27
C TRP A 69 -6.37 -10.19 -7.45
N ASN A 70 -6.10 -11.36 -8.06
CA ASN A 70 -7.11 -12.41 -8.26
C ASN A 70 -7.69 -12.96 -6.94
N ILE A 71 -6.94 -12.87 -5.84
CA ILE A 71 -7.44 -13.21 -4.50
C ILE A 71 -8.42 -12.15 -4.00
N VAL A 72 -8.18 -10.87 -4.33
CA VAL A 72 -9.04 -9.75 -3.96
C VAL A 72 -10.36 -9.80 -4.74
N THR A 73 -10.30 -10.06 -6.05
CA THR A 73 -11.49 -10.20 -6.89
C THR A 73 -12.26 -11.48 -6.59
N GLY A 74 -11.59 -12.51 -6.06
CA GLY A 74 -12.16 -13.82 -5.75
C GLY A 74 -12.13 -14.79 -6.94
N ASP A 75 -11.44 -14.43 -8.03
CA ASP A 75 -11.22 -15.29 -9.18
C ASP A 75 -10.31 -16.48 -8.83
N GLU A 76 -9.47 -16.31 -7.80
CA GLU A 76 -8.64 -17.37 -7.25
C GLU A 76 -9.12 -17.79 -5.85
N GLY A 77 -9.53 -19.06 -5.74
CA GLY A 77 -9.96 -19.69 -4.49
C GLY A 77 -8.82 -20.38 -3.75
N ARG A 78 -9.04 -20.63 -2.46
CA ARG A 78 -8.10 -21.38 -1.61
C ARG A 78 -8.03 -22.84 -2.09
N SER A 79 -6.86 -23.28 -2.57
CA SER A 79 -6.65 -24.65 -3.04
C SER A 79 -6.77 -25.65 -1.89
N THR A 80 -7.38 -26.81 -2.14
CA THR A 80 -7.59 -27.89 -1.14
C THR A 80 -6.65 -29.08 -1.33
N MET A 81 -5.84 -29.09 -2.40
CA MET A 81 -5.14 -30.29 -2.86
C MET A 81 -3.62 -30.29 -2.60
N GLY A 82 -3.03 -29.18 -2.15
CA GLY A 82 -1.59 -29.12 -1.88
C GLY A 82 -1.18 -28.07 -0.85
N ASP A 83 -0.35 -28.48 0.13
CA ASP A 83 0.13 -27.62 1.21
C ASP A 83 0.95 -26.42 0.71
N ALA A 84 1.71 -26.60 -0.38
CA ALA A 84 2.52 -25.54 -0.99
C ALA A 84 1.64 -24.45 -1.64
N GLU A 85 0.62 -24.87 -2.41
CA GLU A 85 -0.34 -23.95 -3.04
C GLU A 85 -1.16 -23.19 -1.99
N LEU A 86 -1.54 -23.89 -0.91
CA LEU A 86 -2.23 -23.29 0.22
C LEU A 86 -1.37 -22.23 0.91
N ALA A 87 -0.09 -22.52 1.16
CA ALA A 87 0.84 -21.57 1.76
C ALA A 87 1.07 -20.33 0.86
N ASP A 88 1.17 -20.53 -0.46
CA ASP A 88 1.32 -19.45 -1.42
C ASP A 88 0.07 -18.59 -1.53
N TYR A 89 -1.13 -19.20 -1.48
CA TYR A 89 -2.39 -18.48 -1.37
C TYR A 89 -2.45 -17.65 -0.09
N ASP A 90 -2.20 -18.27 1.07
CA ASP A 90 -2.29 -17.60 2.37
C ASP A 90 -1.30 -16.43 2.48
N LYS A 91 -0.11 -16.56 1.90
CA LYS A 91 0.89 -15.48 1.79
C LYS A 91 0.38 -14.31 0.98
N ARG A 92 -0.22 -14.55 -0.18
CA ARG A 92 -0.75 -13.50 -1.07
C ARG A 92 -2.02 -12.88 -0.50
N ASN A 93 -2.90 -13.66 0.12
CA ASN A 93 -4.03 -13.16 0.89
C ASN A 93 -3.56 -12.22 2.02
N ARG A 94 -2.56 -12.63 2.81
CA ARG A 94 -1.99 -11.77 3.86
C ARG A 94 -1.41 -10.47 3.31
N LEU A 95 -0.71 -10.52 2.17
CA LEU A 95 -0.18 -9.35 1.48
C LEU A 95 -1.29 -8.40 1.03
N ALA A 96 -2.35 -8.93 0.40
CA ALA A 96 -3.50 -8.14 -0.03
C ALA A 96 -4.21 -7.48 1.15
N ARG A 97 -4.49 -8.22 2.23
CA ARG A 97 -5.10 -7.68 3.46
C ARG A 97 -4.27 -6.55 4.06
N ALA A 98 -2.95 -6.74 4.17
CA ALA A 98 -2.05 -5.72 4.70
C ALA A 98 -2.02 -4.46 3.83
N THR A 99 -2.09 -4.63 2.51
CA THR A 99 -2.13 -3.52 1.55
C THR A 99 -3.43 -2.73 1.68
N ILE A 100 -4.58 -3.42 1.74
CA ILE A 100 -5.90 -2.81 1.95
C ILE A 100 -5.93 -2.00 3.26
N LEU A 101 -5.49 -2.59 4.38
CA LEU A 101 -5.47 -1.91 5.67
C LEU A 101 -4.54 -0.70 5.70
N ARG A 102 -3.41 -0.77 4.98
CA ARG A 102 -2.52 0.38 4.83
C ARG A 102 -3.19 1.51 4.05
N GLY A 103 -3.89 1.17 2.97
CA GLY A 103 -4.65 2.14 2.17
C GLY A 103 -5.64 2.92 3.01
N LEU A 104 -6.35 2.24 3.91
CA LEU A 104 -7.38 2.82 4.78
C LEU A 104 -6.84 3.57 6.01
N ARG A 105 -5.52 3.69 6.17
CA ARG A 105 -4.93 4.29 7.35
C ARG A 105 -5.06 5.82 7.32
N GLY A 106 -5.90 6.37 8.20
CA GLY A 106 -5.98 7.81 8.49
C GLY A 106 -7.27 8.51 8.02
N GLY A 107 -7.55 9.67 8.63
CA GLY A 107 -8.70 10.52 8.28
C GLY A 107 -10.05 9.80 8.43
N ARG A 108 -10.98 10.07 7.51
CA ARG A 108 -12.34 9.48 7.47
C ARG A 108 -12.40 7.99 7.09
N LYS A 109 -11.28 7.35 6.81
CA LYS A 109 -11.22 5.94 6.36
C LYS A 109 -10.93 4.96 7.50
N THR A 110 -10.71 5.49 8.71
CA THR A 110 -10.49 4.69 9.91
C THR A 110 -11.70 3.80 10.24
N GLU A 111 -12.92 4.33 10.09
CA GLU A 111 -14.16 3.55 10.28
C GLU A 111 -14.24 2.37 9.30
N ASP A 112 -13.87 2.59 8.04
CA ASP A 112 -13.83 1.52 7.03
C ASP A 112 -12.76 0.48 7.39
N ALA A 113 -11.59 0.92 7.88
CA ALA A 113 -10.53 0.03 8.35
C ALA A 113 -10.98 -0.84 9.53
N GLU A 114 -11.68 -0.26 10.51
CA GLU A 114 -12.20 -0.96 11.69
C GLU A 114 -13.24 -2.03 11.31
N LYS A 115 -14.08 -1.76 10.32
CA LYS A 115 -15.05 -2.75 9.82
C LYS A 115 -14.37 -3.97 9.21
N VAL A 116 -13.33 -3.77 8.41
CA VAL A 116 -12.73 -4.84 7.60
C VAL A 116 -11.52 -5.51 8.25
N CYS A 117 -10.95 -4.95 9.32
CA CYS A 117 -9.71 -5.48 9.93
C CYS A 117 -9.84 -6.88 10.54
N ASN A 118 -11.05 -7.25 10.96
CA ASN A 118 -11.34 -8.57 11.55
C ASN A 118 -11.61 -9.66 10.51
N LEU A 119 -11.74 -9.30 9.22
CA LEU A 119 -11.99 -10.26 8.16
C LEU A 119 -10.70 -11.02 7.79
N SER A 120 -10.82 -12.33 7.63
CA SER A 120 -9.69 -13.23 7.37
C SER A 120 -9.32 -13.33 5.89
N SER A 121 -10.22 -12.92 4.99
CA SER A 121 -10.03 -12.93 3.54
C SER A 121 -9.94 -11.51 2.99
N ALA A 122 -8.94 -11.26 2.13
CA ALA A 122 -8.84 -10.01 1.37
C ALA A 122 -10.05 -9.78 0.46
N HIS A 123 -10.62 -10.87 -0.08
CA HIS A 123 -11.83 -10.81 -0.88
C HIS A 123 -13.00 -10.21 -0.10
N ASP A 124 -13.24 -10.71 1.12
CA ASP A 124 -14.34 -10.23 1.96
C ASP A 124 -14.13 -8.77 2.35
N MET A 125 -12.88 -8.40 2.71
CA MET A 125 -12.54 -7.01 2.98
C MET A 125 -12.87 -6.09 1.80
N TRP A 126 -12.45 -6.49 0.60
CA TRP A 126 -12.66 -5.71 -0.61
C TRP A 126 -14.13 -5.60 -0.98
N LYS A 127 -14.87 -6.71 -0.91
CA LYS A 127 -16.31 -6.77 -1.17
C LYS A 127 -17.10 -5.85 -0.24
N THR A 128 -16.77 -5.84 1.05
CA THR A 128 -17.39 -4.91 2.02
C THR A 128 -17.12 -3.45 1.65
N LEU A 129 -15.88 -3.10 1.28
CA LEU A 129 -15.55 -1.73 0.87
C LEU A 129 -16.31 -1.31 -0.39
N VAL A 130 -16.29 -2.12 -1.44
CA VAL A 130 -17.00 -1.83 -2.70
C VAL A 130 -18.49 -1.62 -2.43
N PHE A 131 -19.10 -2.46 -1.60
CA PHE A 131 -20.51 -2.31 -1.24
C PHE A 131 -20.79 -0.99 -0.51
N ASP A 132 -20.02 -0.68 0.54
CA ASP A 132 -20.21 0.53 1.35
C ASP A 132 -20.03 1.81 0.52
N TYR A 133 -19.00 1.87 -0.34
CA TYR A 133 -18.76 3.04 -1.19
C TYR A 133 -19.84 3.19 -2.28
N THR A 134 -20.25 2.08 -2.91
CA THR A 134 -21.35 2.11 -3.89
C THR A 134 -22.66 2.59 -3.26
N LEU A 135 -22.98 2.11 -2.05
CA LEU A 135 -24.18 2.51 -1.33
C LEU A 135 -24.15 3.99 -0.94
N ARG A 136 -22.97 4.49 -0.52
CA ARG A 136 -22.77 5.90 -0.17
C ARG A 136 -22.93 6.79 -1.40
N ASP A 137 -22.36 6.41 -2.53
CA ASP A 137 -22.47 7.16 -3.79
C ASP A 137 -23.92 7.19 -4.31
N PHE A 138 -24.63 6.05 -4.24
CA PHE A 138 -26.04 6.01 -4.57
C PHE A 138 -26.87 6.93 -3.66
N SER A 139 -26.61 6.89 -2.35
CA SER A 139 -27.30 7.71 -1.35
C SER A 139 -27.08 9.21 -1.61
N TYR A 140 -25.86 9.61 -1.95
CA TYR A 140 -25.54 10.99 -2.33
C TYR A 140 -26.24 11.41 -3.63
N ALA A 141 -26.29 10.53 -4.65
CA ALA A 141 -26.99 10.81 -5.90
C ALA A 141 -28.52 10.99 -5.69
N VAL A 142 -29.13 10.21 -4.79
CA VAL A 142 -30.55 10.35 -4.44
C VAL A 142 -30.80 11.64 -3.66
N LEU A 143 -29.98 11.94 -2.65
CA LEU A 143 -30.13 13.17 -1.85
C LEU A 143 -29.99 14.42 -2.71
N SER A 144 -29.00 14.44 -3.61
CA SER A 144 -28.77 15.55 -4.54
C SER A 144 -29.99 15.79 -5.44
N ARG A 145 -30.59 14.72 -5.98
CA ARG A 145 -31.83 14.81 -6.77
C ARG A 145 -32.98 15.39 -5.96
N ARG A 146 -33.17 14.94 -4.70
CA ARG A 146 -34.23 15.49 -3.83
C ARG A 146 -34.06 16.98 -3.59
N GLN A 147 -32.83 17.44 -3.34
CA GLN A 147 -32.55 18.87 -3.12
C GLN A 147 -32.89 19.70 -4.36
N LEU A 148 -32.53 19.24 -5.56
CA LEU A 148 -32.89 19.92 -6.81
C LEU A 148 -34.41 20.10 -6.95
N TYR A 149 -35.20 19.06 -6.67
CA TYR A 149 -36.66 19.15 -6.72
C TYR A 149 -37.27 20.04 -5.62
N GLN A 150 -36.59 20.20 -4.49
CA GLN A 150 -37.01 21.11 -3.43
C GLN A 150 -36.72 22.57 -3.80
N PHE A 151 -35.54 22.85 -4.37
CA PHE A 151 -35.16 24.18 -4.82
C PHE A 151 -35.87 24.64 -6.10
N SER A 152 -36.30 23.72 -6.96
CA SER A 152 -37.10 24.07 -8.15
C SER A 152 -38.57 24.37 -7.84
N ARG A 153 -39.00 24.27 -6.58
CA ARG A 153 -40.41 24.43 -6.15
C ARG A 153 -40.67 25.71 -5.34
N THR A 154 -39.67 26.59 -5.27
CA THR A 154 -39.71 27.95 -4.71
C THR A 154 -39.42 28.95 -5.80
#